data_AF-A0A9E6EKR7-F1
#
_entry.id   AF-A0A9E6EKR7-F1
#
_cell.length_a   1.000
_cell.length_b   1.000
_cell.length_c   1.000
_cell.angle_alpha   90.00
_cell.angle_beta   90.00
_cell.angle_gamma   90.00
#
_symmetry.space_group_name_H-M   'P 1'
#
loop_
_entity.id
_entity.type
_entity.pdbx_description
1 polymer ?
#
loop_
_entity_poly.entity_id
_entity_poly.type
_entity_poly.pdbx_seq_one_letter_code
_entity_poly.pdbx_strand_id
1 'polypeptide(L)'
;MPNIASALKEEIARVARKEIRKETEGLKKASAQFRAEISNLKRRILDLEKAAARLSRTAGIEKRTKADPDQAPRVRFSAKGLVSLRQRFGLTAADMGALLGVSAQTIYNWEAEKSTPRQKRS
;
A
#
# COMPACT_ATOMS: atom_id res chain seq x y z
N MET A 1 73.54 -7.65 19.19
CA MET A 1 73.24 -9.05 18.83
C MET A 1 71.73 -9.25 18.95
N PRO A 2 71.04 -9.82 17.95
CA PRO A 2 69.60 -10.04 18.05
C PRO A 2 69.33 -10.99 19.23
N ASN A 3 68.46 -10.55 20.15
CA ASN A 3 68.07 -11.36 21.29
C ASN A 3 67.02 -12.38 20.84
N ILE A 4 67.34 -13.68 20.91
CA ILE A 4 66.43 -14.75 20.49
C ILE A 4 65.08 -14.65 21.21
N ALA A 5 65.07 -14.21 22.46
CA ALA A 5 63.84 -14.01 23.22
C ALA A 5 62.96 -12.89 22.64
N SER A 6 63.54 -11.83 22.06
CA SER A 6 62.76 -10.77 21.41
C SER A 6 62.18 -11.25 20.08
N ALA A 7 62.99 -11.95 19.26
CA ALA A 7 62.53 -12.53 18.01
C ALA A 7 61.38 -13.54 18.21
N LEU A 8 61.45 -14.39 19.23
CA LEU A 8 60.40 -15.34 19.55
C LEU A 8 59.10 -14.64 20.00
N LYS A 9 59.20 -13.62 20.86
CA LYS A 9 58.03 -12.84 21.31
C LYS A 9 57.35 -12.12 20.15
N GLU A 10 58.13 -11.56 19.22
CA GLU A 10 57.61 -10.91 18.01
C GLU A 10 56.85 -11.91 17.13
N GLU A 11 57.41 -13.11 16.95
CA GLU A 11 56.78 -14.15 16.16
C GLU A 11 55.48 -14.68 16.79
N ILE A 12 55.48 -14.91 18.11
CA ILE A 12 54.25 -15.26 18.86
C ILE A 12 53.20 -14.18 18.69
N ALA A 13 53.55 -12.90 18.84
CA ALA A 13 52.63 -11.79 18.67
C ALA A 13 52.09 -11.71 17.22
N ARG A 14 52.94 -11.98 16.23
CA ARG A 14 52.56 -12.00 14.82
C ARG A 14 51.54 -13.11 14.53
N VAL A 15 51.80 -14.33 15.00
CA VAL A 15 50.89 -15.48 14.84
C VAL A 15 49.58 -15.26 15.58
N ALA A 16 49.63 -14.79 16.83
CA ALA A 16 48.43 -14.49 17.61
C ALA A 16 47.54 -13.45 16.91
N ARG A 17 48.13 -12.36 16.38
CA ARG A 17 47.39 -11.35 15.60
C ARG A 17 46.78 -11.95 14.31
N LYS A 18 47.50 -12.87 13.66
CA LYS A 18 47.01 -13.54 12.44
C LYS A 18 45.79 -14.41 12.74
N GLU A 19 45.85 -15.23 13.78
CA GLU A 19 44.72 -16.09 14.18
C GLU A 19 43.52 -15.28 14.66
N ILE A 20 43.73 -14.24 15.50
CA ILE A 20 42.63 -13.33 15.92
C ILE A 20 41.97 -12.68 14.70
N ARG A 21 42.75 -12.26 13.70
CA ARG A 21 42.20 -11.68 12.48
C ARG A 21 41.37 -12.70 11.73
N LYS A 22 41.87 -13.92 11.55
CA LYS A 22 41.18 -15.02 10.87
C LYS A 22 39.82 -15.33 11.50
N GLU A 23 39.76 -15.40 12.83
CA GLU A 23 38.51 -15.65 13.57
C GLU A 23 37.55 -14.45 13.55
N THR A 24 38.07 -13.22 13.65
CA THR A 24 37.21 -12.02 13.78
C THR A 24 36.80 -11.36 12.46
N GLU A 25 37.48 -11.66 11.35
CA GLU A 25 37.22 -11.00 10.07
C GLU A 25 35.82 -11.29 9.53
N GLY A 26 35.37 -12.55 9.62
CA GLY A 26 34.01 -12.94 9.24
C GLY A 26 32.95 -12.20 10.06
N LEU A 27 33.14 -12.14 11.38
CA LEU A 27 32.23 -11.42 12.29
C LEU A 27 32.18 -9.92 12.00
N LYS A 28 33.34 -9.29 11.73
CA LYS A 28 33.40 -7.86 11.38
C LYS A 28 32.66 -7.56 10.08
N LYS A 29 32.83 -8.41 9.05
CA LYS A 29 32.11 -8.31 7.78
C LYS A 29 30.59 -8.45 7.98
N ALA A 30 30.16 -9.49 8.70
CA ALA A 30 28.74 -9.70 9.02
C ALA A 30 28.16 -8.52 9.80
N SER A 31 28.86 -8.02 10.82
CA SER A 31 28.42 -6.85 11.60
C SER A 31 28.28 -5.57 10.75
N ALA A 32 29.19 -5.33 9.80
CA ALA A 32 29.09 -4.21 8.89
C ALA A 32 27.88 -4.37 7.95
N GLN A 33 27.68 -5.57 7.41
CA GLN A 33 26.54 -5.90 6.55
C GLN A 33 25.21 -5.71 7.28
N PHE A 34 25.06 -6.28 8.47
CA PHE A 34 23.85 -6.14 9.28
C PHE A 34 23.56 -4.68 9.64
N ARG A 35 24.58 -3.88 9.96
CA ARG A 35 24.39 -2.44 10.22
C ARG A 35 23.85 -1.70 8.99
N ALA A 36 24.34 -2.03 7.80
CA ALA A 36 23.84 -1.46 6.55
C ALA A 36 22.39 -1.90 6.27
N GLU A 37 22.09 -3.20 6.42
CA GLU A 37 20.74 -3.75 6.23
C GLU A 37 19.74 -3.15 7.22
N ILE A 38 20.09 -3.05 8.49
CA ILE A 38 19.25 -2.41 9.52
C ILE A 38 18.97 -0.95 9.14
N SER A 39 19.95 -0.21 8.63
CA SER A 39 19.74 1.17 8.17
C SER A 39 18.74 1.23 7.01
N ASN A 40 18.90 0.34 6.02
CA ASN A 40 18.00 0.26 4.87
C ASN A 40 16.58 -0.14 5.28
N LEU A 41 16.43 -1.12 6.17
CA LEU A 41 15.13 -1.55 6.70
C LEU A 41 14.45 -0.42 7.47
N LYS A 42 15.16 0.30 8.34
CA LYS A 42 14.63 1.46 9.06
C LYS A 42 14.14 2.56 8.10
N ARG A 43 14.90 2.86 7.05
CA ARG A 43 14.47 3.82 6.01
C ARG A 43 13.20 3.33 5.30
N ARG A 44 13.16 2.06 4.92
CA ARG A 44 11.99 1.48 4.24
C ARG A 44 10.74 1.51 5.12
N ILE A 45 10.87 1.23 6.42
CA ILE A 45 9.77 1.33 7.39
C ILE A 45 9.25 2.77 7.42
N LEU A 46 10.13 3.77 7.58
CA LEU A 46 9.71 5.17 7.60
C LEU A 46 8.99 5.60 6.31
N ASP A 47 9.44 5.13 5.15
CA ASP A 47 8.79 5.44 3.87
C ASP A 47 7.41 4.77 3.75
N LEU A 48 7.28 3.53 4.21
CA LEU A 48 6.00 2.82 4.24
C LEU A 48 5.02 3.46 5.23
N GLU A 49 5.48 3.86 6.41
CA GLU A 49 4.67 4.60 7.39
C GLU A 49 4.15 5.92 6.81
N LYS A 50 5.01 6.68 6.12
CA LYS A 50 4.59 7.90 5.41
C LYS A 50 3.58 7.61 4.30
N ALA A 51 3.77 6.54 3.53
CA ALA A 51 2.83 6.14 2.50
C ALA A 51 1.47 5.75 3.09
N ALA A 52 1.47 4.98 4.18
CA ALA A 52 0.25 4.60 4.91
C ALA A 52 -0.47 5.83 5.48
N ALA A 53 0.25 6.80 6.05
CA ALA A 53 -0.33 8.05 6.54
C ALA A 53 -0.94 8.91 5.43
N ARG A 54 -0.31 8.93 4.24
CA ARG A 54 -0.87 9.61 3.06
C ARG A 54 -2.15 8.92 2.60
N LEU A 55 -2.12 7.59 2.46
CA LEU A 55 -3.26 6.78 2.04
C LEU A 55 -4.43 6.91 3.01
N SER A 56 -4.19 6.87 4.33
CA SER A 56 -5.23 7.05 5.34
C SER A 56 -5.82 8.46 5.31
N ARG A 57 -5.02 9.49 5.01
CA ARG A 57 -5.52 10.85 4.80
C ARG A 57 -6.41 10.95 3.56
N THR A 58 -6.02 10.37 2.42
CA THR A 58 -6.87 10.32 1.21
C THR A 58 -8.15 9.52 1.45
N ALA A 59 -8.08 8.36 2.10
CA ALA A 59 -9.25 7.57 2.46
C ALA A 59 -10.18 8.32 3.45
N GLY A 60 -9.61 9.12 4.35
CA GLY A 60 -10.36 9.99 5.25
C GLY A 60 -11.06 11.15 4.52
N ILE A 61 -10.45 11.69 3.46
CA ILE A 61 -11.06 12.69 2.58
C ILE A 61 -12.21 12.05 1.79
N GLU A 62 -12.03 10.86 1.22
CA GLU A 62 -13.11 10.11 0.56
C GLU A 62 -14.26 9.72 1.50
N LYS A 63 -13.96 9.47 2.79
CA LYS A 63 -14.98 9.20 3.79
C LYS A 63 -15.72 10.47 4.22
N ARG A 64 -15.07 11.64 4.20
CA ARG A 64 -15.70 12.95 4.47
C ARG A 64 -16.53 13.47 3.30
N THR A 65 -16.20 13.12 2.06
CA THR A 65 -17.06 13.42 0.89
C THR A 65 -18.31 12.53 0.83
N LYS A 66 -18.39 11.47 1.64
CA LYS A 66 -19.66 10.83 2.02
C LYS A 66 -20.31 11.63 3.15
N ALA A 67 -20.55 12.91 2.91
CA ALA A 67 -21.29 13.77 3.83
C ALA A 67 -22.78 13.44 3.76
N ASP A 68 -23.35 13.30 4.96
CA ASP A 68 -24.74 13.43 5.41
C ASP A 68 -25.88 13.24 4.37
N PRO A 69 -26.70 12.16 4.46
CA PRO A 69 -27.86 11.98 3.58
C PRO A 69 -28.95 13.06 3.76
N ASP A 70 -28.87 13.90 4.80
CA ASP A 70 -29.91 14.87 5.13
C ASP A 70 -29.70 16.27 4.51
N GLN A 71 -28.56 16.51 3.84
CA GLN A 71 -28.27 17.77 3.13
C GLN A 71 -28.00 17.59 1.62
N ALA A 72 -28.31 16.42 1.06
CA ALA A 72 -28.25 16.24 -0.38
C ALA A 72 -29.44 16.96 -1.05
N PRO A 73 -29.25 17.80 -2.09
CA PRO A 73 -30.37 18.26 -2.90
C PRO A 73 -31.11 17.02 -3.40
N ARG A 74 -32.45 17.00 -3.30
CA ARG A 74 -33.27 15.86 -3.73
C ARG A 74 -33.04 15.59 -5.21
N VAL A 75 -32.05 14.76 -5.54
CA VAL A 75 -31.72 14.41 -6.92
C VAL A 75 -32.86 13.54 -7.42
N ARG A 76 -33.70 14.12 -8.29
CA ARG A 76 -34.79 13.41 -8.94
C ARG A 76 -34.19 12.42 -9.94
N PHE A 77 -34.53 11.14 -9.81
CA PHE A 77 -34.15 10.14 -10.80
C PHE A 77 -34.79 10.48 -12.17
N SER A 78 -33.99 10.40 -13.24
CA SER A 78 -34.45 10.57 -14.62
C SER A 78 -34.08 9.35 -15.45
N ALA A 79 -35.08 8.67 -16.02
CA ALA A 79 -34.89 7.51 -16.89
C ALA A 79 -34.06 7.86 -18.14
N LYS A 80 -34.34 9.01 -18.76
CA LYS A 80 -33.57 9.53 -19.91
C LYS A 80 -32.10 9.79 -19.55
N GLY A 81 -31.84 10.25 -18.34
CA GLY A 81 -30.48 10.42 -17.81
C GLY A 81 -29.75 9.09 -17.68
N LEU A 82 -30.43 8.05 -17.20
CA LEU A 82 -29.88 6.70 -17.06
C LEU A 82 -29.50 6.10 -18.43
N VAL A 83 -30.38 6.21 -19.42
CA VAL A 83 -30.12 5.72 -20.80
C VAL A 83 -28.92 6.45 -21.40
N SER A 84 -28.88 7.79 -21.29
CA SER A 84 -27.77 8.60 -21.80
C SER A 84 -26.44 8.22 -21.15
N LEU A 85 -26.44 7.95 -19.84
CA LEU A 85 -25.25 7.55 -19.10
C LEU A 85 -24.76 6.17 -19.55
N ARG A 86 -25.67 5.21 -19.70
CA ARG A 86 -25.35 3.87 -20.16
C ARG A 86 -24.73 3.88 -21.56
N GLN A 87 -25.32 4.64 -22.48
CA GLN A 87 -24.83 4.81 -23.84
C GLN A 87 -23.47 5.52 -23.87
N ARG A 88 -23.28 6.57 -23.06
CA ARG A 88 -22.01 7.31 -22.99
C ARG A 88 -20.85 6.43 -22.54
N PHE A 89 -21.11 5.48 -21.64
CA PHE A 89 -20.10 4.51 -21.18
C PHE A 89 -20.05 3.21 -22.00
N GLY A 90 -20.87 3.09 -23.04
CA GLY A 90 -20.90 1.88 -23.90
C GLY A 90 -21.32 0.60 -23.16
N LEU A 91 -22.07 0.73 -22.06
CA LEU A 91 -22.42 -0.40 -21.20
C LEU A 91 -23.69 -1.10 -21.69
N THR A 92 -23.75 -2.42 -21.54
CA THR A 92 -25.01 -3.15 -21.66
C THR A 92 -25.85 -2.94 -20.40
N ALA A 93 -27.16 -3.21 -20.47
CA ALA A 93 -28.03 -3.14 -19.29
C ALA A 93 -27.61 -4.16 -18.21
N ALA A 94 -26.99 -5.28 -18.61
CA ALA A 94 -26.47 -6.29 -17.70
C ALA A 94 -25.23 -5.79 -16.95
N ASP A 95 -24.27 -5.17 -17.65
CA ASP A 95 -23.06 -4.62 -17.03
C ASP A 95 -23.42 -3.48 -16.08
N MET A 96 -24.35 -2.62 -16.49
CA MET A 96 -24.83 -1.54 -15.64
C MET A 96 -25.61 -2.07 -14.42
N GLY A 97 -26.36 -3.16 -14.59
CA GLY A 97 -27.00 -3.87 -13.48
C GLY A 97 -25.97 -4.43 -12.49
N ALA A 98 -24.91 -5.08 -12.99
CA ALA A 98 -23.85 -5.64 -12.15
C ALA A 98 -23.14 -4.55 -11.32
N LEU A 99 -22.84 -3.40 -11.91
CA LEU A 99 -22.25 -2.26 -11.20
C LEU A 99 -23.16 -1.66 -10.12
N LEU A 100 -24.48 -1.67 -10.37
CA LEU A 100 -25.48 -1.13 -9.46
C LEU A 100 -26.04 -2.18 -8.48
N GLY A 101 -25.60 -3.45 -8.56
CA GLY A 101 -26.08 -4.54 -7.73
C GLY A 101 -27.54 -4.94 -7.99
N VAL A 102 -28.05 -4.70 -9.21
CA VAL A 102 -29.43 -5.04 -9.63
C VAL A 102 -29.42 -5.89 -10.90
N SER A 103 -30.53 -6.56 -11.19
CA SER A 103 -30.67 -7.33 -12.43
C SER A 103 -30.82 -6.41 -13.65
N ALA A 104 -30.44 -6.91 -14.83
CA ALA A 104 -30.64 -6.21 -16.10
C ALA A 104 -32.10 -5.83 -16.34
N GLN A 105 -33.05 -6.67 -15.90
CA GLN A 105 -34.48 -6.40 -15.99
C GLN A 105 -34.90 -5.16 -15.19
N THR A 106 -34.29 -4.93 -14.03
CA THR A 106 -34.54 -3.73 -13.22
C THR A 106 -34.05 -2.48 -13.93
N ILE A 107 -32.90 -2.55 -14.61
CA ILE A 107 -32.38 -1.44 -15.43
C ILE A 107 -33.36 -1.12 -16.56
N TYR A 108 -33.83 -2.11 -17.30
CA TYR A 108 -34.84 -1.88 -18.35
C TYR A 108 -36.15 -1.29 -17.81
N ASN A 109 -36.59 -1.73 -16.64
CA ASN A 109 -37.79 -1.18 -16.01
C ASN A 109 -37.60 0.28 -15.58
N TRP A 110 -36.38 0.68 -15.20
CA TRP A 110 -36.04 2.06 -14.89
C TRP A 110 -35.89 2.92 -16.14
N GLU A 111 -35.30 2.39 -17.20
CA GLU A 111 -35.21 3.06 -18.51
C GLU A 111 -36.59 3.28 -19.14
N ALA A 112 -37.52 2.34 -18.94
CA ALA A 112 -38.89 2.39 -19.44
C ALA A 112 -39.87 3.11 -18.50
N GLU A 113 -39.38 3.77 -17.43
CA GLU A 113 -40.20 4.46 -16.41
C GLU A 113 -41.27 3.60 -15.72
N LYS A 114 -41.20 2.26 -15.87
CA LYS A 114 -42.11 1.31 -15.22
C LYS A 114 -41.88 1.21 -13.72
N SER A 115 -40.68 1.57 -13.27
CA SER A 115 -40.30 1.61 -11.86
C SER A 115 -39.22 2.66 -11.66
N THR A 116 -39.14 3.22 -10.46
CA THR A 116 -38.07 4.16 -10.07
C THR A 116 -37.22 3.55 -8.96
N PRO A 117 -35.90 3.80 -8.94
CA PRO A 117 -35.05 3.36 -7.84
C PRO A 117 -35.63 3.80 -6.51
N ARG A 118 -35.87 2.84 -5.60
CA ARG A 118 -36.34 3.16 -4.25
C ARG A 118 -35.22 3.88 -3.52
N GLN A 119 -35.49 5.09 -3.04
CA GLN A 119 -34.61 5.76 -2.09
C GLN A 119 -34.51 4.86 -0.85
N LYS A 120 -33.28 4.48 -0.51
CA LYS A 120 -33.01 3.69 0.69
C LYS A 120 -33.37 4.58 1.88
N ARG A 121 -34.51 4.31 2.54
CA ARG A 121 -34.79 4.79 3.89
C ARG A 121 -33.70 4.18 4.78
N SER A 122 -32.76 5.00 5.23
CA SER A 122 -31.92 4.68 6.39
C SER A 122 -32.75 4.82 7.65
#